data_AF-A0A1C5F8L8-F1
#
_entry.id   AF-A0A1C5F8L8-F1
#
_cell.length_a   1.000
_cell.length_b   1.000
_cell.length_c   1.000
_cell.angle_alpha   90.00
_cell.angle_beta   90.00
_cell.angle_gamma   90.00
#
_symmetry.space_group_name_H-M   'P 1'
#
loop_
_entity.id
_entity.type
_entity.pdbx_description
1 polymer ?
#
loop_
_entity_poly.entity_id
_entity_poly.type
_entity_poly.pdbx_seq_one_letter_code
_entity_poly.pdbx_strand_id
1 'polypeptide(L)'
;MTNWTWEYNPSEEYVADGLAPGVVAEVERLATELAALGVDAAKVGRPFDREGGLREFDILGGRGFISFLSVPRHHCIYICNITWYG
;
A
#
# COMPACT_ATOMS: atom_id res chain seq x y z
N MET A 1 10.98 -15.94 3.98
CA MET A 1 9.80 -15.24 3.44
C MET A 1 8.88 -14.96 4.61
N THR A 2 8.35 -13.74 4.73
CA THR A 2 7.41 -13.39 5.80
C THR A 2 6.09 -14.09 5.56
N ASN A 3 5.34 -14.43 6.62
CA ASN A 3 3.96 -14.93 6.49
C ASN A 3 2.95 -13.79 6.29
N TRP A 4 3.43 -12.64 5.80
CA TRP A 4 2.59 -11.46 5.65
C TRP A 4 1.94 -11.46 4.27
N THR A 5 0.69 -11.00 4.24
CA THR A 5 -0.09 -10.83 3.01
C THR A 5 -0.42 -9.35 2.78
N TRP A 6 -1.13 -9.05 1.71
CA TRP A 6 -1.75 -7.75 1.50
C TRP A 6 -3.17 -7.90 0.94
N GLU A 7 -4.02 -6.91 1.23
CA GLU A 7 -5.41 -6.86 0.77
C GLU A 7 -5.81 -5.42 0.46
N TYR A 8 -6.77 -5.23 -0.44
CA TYR A 8 -7.49 -3.96 -0.56
C TYR A 8 -8.51 -3.81 0.58
N ASN A 9 -8.61 -2.62 1.15
CA ASN A 9 -9.57 -2.30 2.21
C ASN A 9 -10.36 -1.03 1.85
N PRO A 10 -11.69 -1.09 1.70
CA PRO A 10 -12.56 -2.23 2.02
C PRO A 10 -12.59 -3.35 0.96
N SER A 11 -12.28 -3.05 -0.31
CA SER A 11 -12.17 -4.05 -1.38
C SER A 11 -11.48 -3.46 -2.60
N GLU A 12 -11.08 -4.31 -3.55
CA GLU A 12 -10.50 -3.89 -4.84
C GLU A 12 -11.46 -2.97 -5.62
N GLU A 13 -12.74 -3.34 -5.72
CA GLU A 13 -13.77 -2.55 -6.43
C GLU A 13 -13.88 -1.12 -5.88
N TYR A 14 -13.78 -0.94 -4.55
CA TYR A 14 -13.86 0.40 -3.95
C TYR A 14 -12.56 1.21 -4.08
N VAL A 15 -11.40 0.55 -4.16
CA VAL A 15 -10.09 1.20 -4.04
C VAL A 15 -9.43 1.42 -5.40
N ALA A 16 -9.63 0.52 -6.35
CA ALA A 16 -8.90 0.46 -7.61
C ALA A 16 -9.79 0.62 -8.86
N ASP A 17 -11.12 0.59 -8.73
CA ASP A 17 -12.01 0.73 -9.89
C ASP A 17 -11.77 2.06 -10.63
N GLY A 18 -11.87 2.00 -11.96
CA GLY A 18 -11.60 3.13 -12.86
C GLY A 18 -10.12 3.45 -13.09
N LEU A 19 -9.18 2.82 -12.38
CA LEU A 19 -7.75 3.02 -12.64
C LEU A 19 -7.26 2.24 -13.87
N ALA A 20 -6.26 2.79 -14.55
CA ALA A 20 -5.61 2.09 -15.65
C ALA A 20 -4.93 0.80 -15.13
N PRO A 21 -4.98 -0.33 -15.88
CA PRO A 21 -4.40 -1.59 -15.42
C PRO A 21 -2.92 -1.51 -15.04
N GLY A 22 -2.14 -0.66 -15.70
CA GLY A 22 -0.73 -0.43 -15.37
C GLY A 22 -0.52 0.26 -14.02
N VAL A 23 -1.46 1.10 -13.58
CA VAL A 23 -1.43 1.73 -12.26
C VAL A 23 -1.76 0.67 -11.20
N VAL A 24 -2.79 -0.14 -11.43
CA VAL A 24 -3.17 -1.24 -10.51
C VAL A 24 -2.00 -2.21 -10.34
N ALA A 25 -1.40 -2.67 -11.44
CA ALA A 25 -0.26 -3.60 -11.40
C ALA A 25 0.93 -3.06 -10.60
N GLU A 26 1.22 -1.75 -10.68
CA GLU A 26 2.28 -1.13 -9.88
C GLU A 26 1.91 -1.11 -8.39
N VAL A 27 0.66 -0.80 -8.06
CA VAL A 27 0.16 -0.83 -6.68
C VAL A 27 0.27 -2.24 -6.08
N GLU A 28 -0.14 -3.28 -6.81
CA GLU A 28 -0.07 -4.67 -6.36
C GLU A 28 1.38 -5.15 -6.17
N ARG A 29 2.28 -4.73 -7.08
CA ARG A 29 3.72 -4.99 -6.94
C ARG A 29 4.27 -4.37 -5.66
N LEU A 30 3.96 -3.10 -5.39
CA LEU A 30 4.39 -2.42 -4.17
C LEU A 30 3.77 -3.01 -2.90
N ALA A 31 2.48 -3.38 -2.93
CA ALA A 31 1.82 -4.04 -1.82
C ALA A 31 2.49 -5.39 -1.48
N THR A 32 2.88 -6.14 -2.51
CA THR A 32 3.66 -7.37 -2.37
C THR A 32 5.03 -7.13 -1.74
N GLU A 33 5.73 -6.07 -2.15
CA GLU A 33 7.02 -5.70 -1.55
C GLU A 33 6.88 -5.24 -0.10
N LEU A 34 5.85 -4.46 0.23
CA LEU A 34 5.53 -4.08 1.60
C LEU A 34 5.24 -5.31 2.47
N ALA A 35 4.46 -6.27 1.98
CA ALA A 35 4.21 -7.51 2.70
C ALA A 35 5.50 -8.32 2.93
N ALA A 36 6.42 -8.33 1.97
CA ALA A 36 7.72 -8.97 2.12
C ALA A 36 8.61 -8.35 3.22
N LEU A 37 8.43 -7.05 3.53
CA LEU A 37 9.09 -6.38 4.66
C LEU A 37 8.49 -6.75 6.02
N GLY A 38 7.23 -7.21 6.03
CA GLY A 38 6.52 -7.56 7.25
C GLY A 38 6.39 -6.40 8.23
N VAL A 39 6.85 -6.60 9.47
CA VAL A 39 6.72 -5.59 10.54
C VAL A 39 7.41 -4.27 10.20
N ASP A 40 8.47 -4.31 9.40
CA ASP A 40 9.23 -3.11 9.02
C ASP A 40 8.48 -2.25 7.98
N ALA A 41 7.40 -2.75 7.36
CA ALA A 41 6.54 -1.95 6.49
C ALA A 41 5.92 -0.74 7.21
N ALA A 42 5.78 -0.79 8.55
CA ALA A 42 5.31 0.33 9.35
C ALA A 42 6.25 1.56 9.34
N LYS A 43 7.48 1.38 8.87
CA LYS A 43 8.52 2.43 8.77
C LYS A 43 8.62 3.03 7.37
N VAL A 44 7.90 2.45 6.40
CA VAL A 44 8.01 2.82 4.99
C VAL A 44 7.07 3.98 4.67
N GLY A 45 7.52 4.85 3.76
CA GLY A 45 6.71 5.95 3.25
C GLY A 45 6.54 7.09 4.25
N ARG A 46 5.62 8.00 3.92
CA ARG A 46 5.26 9.15 4.76
C ARG A 46 4.15 8.79 5.75
N PRO A 47 3.99 9.56 6.83
CA PRO A 47 4.91 10.61 7.30
C PRO A 47 6.21 10.01 7.87
N PHE A 48 7.33 10.74 7.71
CA PHE A 48 8.68 10.22 8.02
C PHE A 48 9.09 10.38 9.49
N ASP A 49 8.34 11.14 10.28
CA ASP A 49 8.62 11.48 11.67
C ASP A 49 7.96 10.52 12.67
N ARG A 50 7.16 9.57 12.20
CA ARG A 50 6.51 8.54 13.02
C ARG A 50 6.43 7.22 12.28
N GLU A 51 6.29 6.13 13.03
CA GLU A 51 6.07 4.77 12.50
C GLU A 51 4.60 4.34 12.72
N GLY A 52 4.13 3.42 11.89
CA GLY A 52 2.78 2.87 11.98
C GLY A 52 1.68 3.88 11.60
N GLY A 53 0.44 3.50 11.91
CA GLY A 53 -0.75 4.23 11.47
C GLY A 53 -0.93 4.17 9.95
N LEU A 54 -1.73 5.10 9.41
CA LEU A 54 -1.88 5.26 7.96
C LEU A 54 -0.59 5.83 7.37
N ARG A 55 -0.05 5.12 6.39
CA ARG A 55 1.18 5.42 5.67
C ARG A 55 0.86 5.82 4.23
N GLU A 56 1.74 6.60 3.60
CA GLU A 56 1.66 6.93 2.18
C GLU A 56 2.95 6.56 1.46
N PHE A 57 2.85 5.99 0.26
CA PHE A 57 4.00 5.69 -0.57
C PHE A 57 3.75 6.16 -2.01
N ASP A 58 4.70 6.92 -2.56
CA ASP A 58 4.57 7.46 -3.91
C ASP A 58 4.71 6.35 -4.95
N ILE A 59 3.89 6.44 -6.00
CA ILE A 59 3.89 5.49 -7.12
C ILE A 59 4.27 6.20 -8.42
N LEU A 60 4.83 5.44 -9.36
CA LEU A 60 5.11 5.88 -10.73
C LEU A 60 5.85 7.23 -10.82
N GLY A 61 6.87 7.43 -9.97
CA GLY A 61 7.69 8.64 -9.96
C GLY A 61 6.97 9.88 -9.43
N GLY A 62 6.05 9.72 -8.46
CA GLY A 62 5.32 10.83 -7.84
C GLY A 62 4.07 11.26 -8.59
N ARG A 63 3.58 10.42 -9.51
CA ARG A 63 2.32 10.64 -10.25
C ARG A 63 1.07 10.21 -9.47
N GLY A 64 1.28 9.76 -8.25
CA GLY A 64 0.24 9.35 -7.33
C GLY A 64 0.87 8.79 -6.06
N PHE A 65 0.04 8.29 -5.17
CA PHE A 65 0.48 7.55 -4.00
C PHE A 65 -0.58 6.54 -3.55
N ILE A 66 -0.13 5.49 -2.87
CA ILE A 66 -1.02 4.60 -2.11
C ILE A 66 -1.06 5.06 -0.66
N SER A 67 -2.24 4.97 -0.04
CA SER A 67 -2.37 5.01 1.41
C SER A 67 -2.54 3.59 1.94
N PHE A 68 -1.75 3.18 2.92
CA PHE A 68 -1.78 1.82 3.45
C PHE A 68 -1.66 1.74 4.97
N LEU A 69 -2.19 0.66 5.55
CA LEU A 69 -1.99 0.28 6.94
C LEU A 69 -1.10 -0.95 7.02
N SER A 70 -0.03 -0.90 7.82
CA SER A 70 0.68 -2.10 8.26
C SER A 70 0.06 -2.59 9.56
N VAL A 71 -0.52 -3.79 9.57
CA VAL A 71 -1.24 -4.33 10.73
C VAL A 71 -0.55 -5.60 11.24
N PRO A 72 0.43 -5.48 12.17
CA PRO A 72 1.20 -6.61 12.68
C PRO A 72 0.35 -7.73 13.26
N ARG A 73 -0.79 -7.42 13.88
CA ARG A 73 -1.69 -8.44 14.44
C ARG A 73 -2.31 -9.34 13.37
N HIS A 74 -2.51 -8.82 12.16
CA HIS A 74 -3.11 -9.55 11.05
C HIS A 74 -2.04 -10.14 10.12
N HIS A 75 -0.77 -9.77 10.31
CA HIS A 75 0.30 -10.04 9.35
C HIS A 75 -0.13 -9.57 7.94
N CYS A 76 -0.73 -8.39 7.83
CA CYS A 76 -1.33 -7.91 6.59
C CYS A 76 -1.04 -6.42 6.35
N ILE A 77 -0.80 -6.09 5.08
CA ILE A 77 -0.80 -4.72 4.56
C ILE A 77 -2.17 -4.44 3.93
N TYR A 78 -2.86 -3.40 4.38
CA TYR A 78 -4.12 -2.98 3.77
C TYR A 78 -3.93 -1.75 2.91
N ILE A 79 -4.15 -1.89 1.60
CA ILE A 79 -4.22 -0.74 0.69
C ILE A 79 -5.59 -0.10 0.84
N CYS A 80 -5.61 1.12 1.39
CA CYS A 80 -6.83 1.80 1.81
C CYS A 80 -7.30 2.86 0.80
N ASN A 81 -6.39 3.41 0.00
CA ASN A 81 -6.70 4.38 -1.03
C ASN A 81 -5.59 4.43 -2.08
N ILE A 82 -5.95 4.78 -3.31
CA ILE A 82 -5.01 5.09 -4.39
C ILE A 82 -5.35 6.48 -4.89
N THR A 83 -4.39 7.40 -4.78
CA THR A 83 -4.49 8.73 -5.38
C THR A 83 -3.70 8.74 -6.67
N TRP A 84 -4.33 9.10 -7.79
CA TRP A 84 -3.73 9.13 -9.11
C TRP A 84 -3.89 10.50 -9.78
N TYR A 85 -2.82 11.04 -10.38
CA TYR A 85 -2.82 12.41 -10.92
C TYR A 85 -2.98 12.50 -12.46
N GLY A 86 -3.16 11.40 -13.20
CA GLY A 86 -3.34 11.49 -14.66
C GLY A 86 -3.54 10.18 -15.39
#